data_AF-A0A1G7IST1-F1
#
_entry.id   AF-A0A1G7IST1-F1
#
_cell.length_a   1.000
_cell.length_b   1.000
_cell.length_c   1.000
_cell.angle_alpha   90.00
_cell.angle_beta   90.00
_cell.angle_gamma   90.00
#
_symmetry.space_group_name_H-M   'P 1'
#
loop_
_entity.id
_entity.type
_entity.pdbx_description
1 polymer ?
#
loop_
_entity_poly.entity_id
_entity_poly.type
_entity_poly.pdbx_seq_one_letter_code
_entity_poly.pdbx_strand_id
1 'polypeptide(L)'
;MIGNTNQYFRRGWKVFSRWLGNEEAMNDEDGRMLRRVADYQFGADAGAALFPPDEGLEIYRTTSGRPQQVVADAGRLVTYAVEGRFTLSPAGARRLLGALDDPTHRVVVGEDSDPFVREGRNTFAKFVQRADPGVRPGDEVAVVRDDDTLLGVGRAELAGEDMLDFETGMAVFVRHGVGPAEAGDGDTDAEREEAS
;
A
#
# COMPACT_ATOMS: atom_id res chain seq x y z
N MET A 1 14.96 24.84 -9.56
CA MET A 1 13.50 25.06 -9.57
C MET A 1 12.84 23.74 -9.92
N ILE A 2 12.38 22.98 -8.93
CA ILE A 2 11.87 21.62 -9.12
C ILE A 2 10.37 21.71 -9.42
N GLY A 3 9.99 21.23 -10.60
CA GLY A 3 8.61 21.18 -11.07
C GLY A 3 7.79 20.21 -10.22
N ASN A 4 6.70 20.72 -9.67
CA ASN A 4 5.80 20.01 -8.76
C ASN A 4 4.89 19.04 -9.56
N THR A 5 5.36 17.82 -9.79
CA THR A 5 4.62 16.72 -10.45
C THR A 5 3.33 16.35 -9.70
N ASN A 6 3.22 16.71 -8.42
CA ASN A 6 2.06 16.44 -7.58
C ASN A 6 0.83 17.34 -7.91
N GLN A 7 1.00 18.43 -8.68
CA GLN A 7 -0.13 19.30 -9.06
C GLN A 7 -1.02 18.71 -10.16
N TYR A 8 -0.47 17.84 -11.03
CA TYR A 8 -1.23 17.24 -12.12
C TYR A 8 -2.20 16.17 -11.61
N PHE A 9 -1.81 15.40 -10.59
CA PHE A 9 -2.69 14.41 -9.97
C PHE A 9 -3.85 15.08 -9.22
N ARG A 10 -3.58 16.14 -8.42
CA ARG A 10 -4.63 16.88 -7.69
C ARG A 10 -5.67 17.54 -8.61
N ARG A 11 -5.29 17.98 -9.81
CA ARG A 11 -6.21 18.66 -10.75
C ARG A 11 -7.14 17.71 -11.50
N GLY A 12 -6.62 16.58 -12.00
CA GLY A 12 -7.46 15.57 -12.65
C GLY A 12 -8.40 14.87 -11.67
N TRP A 13 -7.91 14.62 -10.45
CA TRP A 13 -8.65 13.95 -9.39
C TRP A 13 -9.78 14.80 -8.80
N LYS A 14 -9.59 16.12 -8.61
CA LYS A 14 -10.67 17.02 -8.13
C LYS A 14 -11.86 17.13 -9.09
N VAL A 15 -11.62 17.00 -10.40
CA VAL A 15 -12.69 17.04 -11.41
C VAL A 15 -13.46 15.71 -11.42
N PHE A 16 -12.77 14.60 -11.16
CA PHE A 16 -13.38 13.26 -11.06
C PHE A 16 -14.08 13.03 -9.71
N SER A 17 -13.53 13.54 -8.60
CA SER A 17 -14.10 13.41 -7.24
C SER A 17 -15.42 14.15 -7.08
N ARG A 18 -15.60 15.27 -7.80
CA ARG A 18 -16.86 16.03 -7.89
C ARG A 18 -18.06 15.19 -8.38
N TRP A 19 -17.83 14.02 -8.98
CA TRP A 19 -18.89 13.11 -9.48
C TRP A 19 -19.13 11.86 -8.59
N LEU A 20 -18.34 11.62 -7.53
CA LEU A 20 -18.28 10.30 -6.88
C LEU A 20 -18.50 10.23 -5.37
N GLY A 21 -18.65 11.34 -4.65
CA GLY A 21 -18.97 11.29 -3.22
C GLY A 21 -18.71 12.61 -2.50
N ASN A 22 -19.19 12.71 -1.25
CA ASN A 22 -18.89 13.84 -0.39
C ASN A 22 -17.50 13.63 0.23
N GLU A 23 -16.55 14.50 -0.10
CA GLU A 23 -15.22 14.56 0.49
C GLU A 23 -15.30 15.38 1.77
N GLU A 24 -14.95 14.78 2.90
CA GLU A 24 -15.06 15.40 4.22
C GLU A 24 -13.80 15.14 5.04
N ALA A 25 -13.50 16.01 6.01
CA ALA A 25 -12.53 15.68 7.04
C ALA A 25 -13.04 14.49 7.85
N MET A 26 -12.17 13.50 8.09
CA MET A 26 -12.48 12.36 8.95
C MET A 26 -12.80 12.88 10.35
N ASN A 27 -13.98 12.54 10.87
CA ASN A 27 -14.37 12.93 12.23
C ASN A 27 -13.90 11.88 13.26
N ASP A 28 -13.99 12.24 14.54
CA ASP A 28 -13.53 11.37 15.64
C ASP A 28 -14.27 10.03 15.72
N GLU A 29 -15.55 9.98 15.32
CA GLU A 29 -16.34 8.76 15.35
C GLU A 29 -15.87 7.78 14.27
N ASP A 30 -15.70 8.26 13.04
CA ASP A 30 -15.11 7.45 11.97
C ASP A 30 -13.71 7.01 12.34
N GLY A 31 -12.87 7.92 12.85
CA GLY A 31 -11.51 7.60 13.26
C GLY A 31 -11.47 6.47 14.30
N ARG A 32 -12.30 6.54 15.35
CA ARG A 32 -12.40 5.45 16.35
C ARG A 32 -12.87 4.13 15.74
N MET A 33 -13.85 4.19 14.84
CA MET A 33 -14.40 3.00 14.19
C MET A 33 -13.37 2.34 13.27
N LEU A 34 -12.77 3.11 12.37
CA LEU A 34 -11.82 2.63 11.36
C LEU A 34 -10.52 2.12 12.00
N ARG A 35 -10.04 2.77 13.07
CA ARG A 35 -8.90 2.26 13.85
C ARG A 35 -9.16 0.88 14.42
N ARG A 36 -10.34 0.67 15.03
CA ARG A 36 -10.71 -0.65 15.59
C ARG A 36 -10.80 -1.73 14.51
N VAL A 37 -11.32 -1.39 13.33
CA VAL A 37 -11.36 -2.32 12.19
C VAL A 37 -9.94 -2.66 11.72
N ALA A 38 -9.05 -1.67 11.66
CA ALA A 38 -7.66 -1.88 11.27
C ALA A 38 -6.91 -2.76 12.28
N ASP A 39 -7.08 -2.50 13.58
CA ASP A 39 -6.50 -3.33 14.64
C ASP A 39 -6.98 -4.79 14.57
N TYR A 40 -8.26 -4.97 14.23
CA TYR A 40 -8.83 -6.30 14.04
C TYR A 40 -8.28 -7.02 12.81
N GLN A 41 -8.11 -6.30 11.69
CA GLN A 41 -7.69 -6.89 10.42
C GLN A 41 -6.19 -7.11 10.33
N PHE A 42 -5.39 -6.21 10.87
CA PHE A 42 -3.93 -6.17 10.67
C PHE A 42 -3.12 -6.44 11.93
N GLY A 43 -3.79 -6.59 13.08
CA GLY A 43 -3.15 -6.69 14.38
C GLY A 43 -3.05 -5.36 15.12
N ALA A 44 -2.65 -5.42 16.39
CA ALA A 44 -2.52 -4.25 17.25
C ALA A 44 -1.63 -3.17 16.62
N ASP A 45 -1.90 -1.91 16.98
CA ASP A 45 -1.19 -0.70 16.54
C ASP A 45 -1.39 -0.32 15.06
N ALA A 46 -1.95 -1.21 14.23
CA ALA A 46 -2.27 -0.93 12.83
C ALA A 46 -3.28 0.22 12.66
N GLY A 47 -4.25 0.33 13.57
CA GLY A 47 -5.22 1.42 13.56
C GLY A 47 -4.56 2.77 13.79
N ALA A 48 -3.74 2.89 14.83
CA ALA A 48 -3.01 4.13 15.11
C ALA A 48 -2.03 4.47 13.98
N ALA A 49 -1.39 3.47 13.38
CA ALA A 49 -0.50 3.64 12.24
C ALA A 49 -1.23 4.14 10.99
N LEU A 50 -2.35 3.52 10.62
CA LEU A 50 -3.12 3.92 9.44
C LEU A 50 -3.85 5.25 9.64
N PHE A 51 -4.46 5.46 10.80
CA PHE A 51 -5.32 6.61 11.07
C PHE A 51 -4.90 7.35 12.37
N PRO A 52 -3.74 8.03 12.40
CA PRO A 52 -3.30 8.79 13.56
C PRO A 52 -4.36 9.81 14.00
N PRO A 53 -4.64 9.96 15.30
CA PRO A 53 -5.69 10.86 15.79
C PRO A 53 -5.36 12.34 15.62
N ASP A 54 -4.08 12.67 15.44
CA ASP A 54 -3.53 14.01 15.28
C ASP A 54 -3.29 14.41 13.83
N GLU A 55 -3.58 13.51 12.87
CA GLU A 55 -3.47 13.79 11.43
C GLU A 55 -4.85 14.10 10.81
N GLY A 56 -4.93 15.20 10.04
CA GLY A 56 -6.12 15.57 9.30
C GLY A 56 -6.31 14.70 8.05
N LEU A 57 -6.96 13.55 8.19
CA LEU A 57 -7.27 12.66 7.08
C LEU A 57 -8.59 13.02 6.38
N GLU A 58 -8.64 12.81 5.07
CA GLU A 58 -9.84 12.97 4.26
C GLU A 58 -10.57 11.63 4.14
N ILE A 59 -11.90 11.66 4.24
CA ILE A 59 -12.77 10.51 4.04
C ILE A 59 -13.69 10.74 2.86
N TYR A 60 -13.72 9.77 1.95
CA TYR A 60 -14.69 9.71 0.87
C TYR A 60 -15.80 8.74 1.26
N ARG A 61 -17.04 9.16 1.05
CA ARG A 61 -18.22 8.37 1.40
C ARG A 61 -19.02 7.98 0.17
N THR A 62 -19.71 6.85 0.27
CA THR A 62 -20.79 6.52 -0.65
C THR A 62 -21.97 7.48 -0.48
N THR A 63 -22.92 7.49 -1.41
CA THR A 63 -24.16 8.28 -1.32
C THR A 63 -24.97 7.99 -0.04
N SER A 64 -24.85 6.78 0.51
CA SER A 64 -25.50 6.38 1.76
C SER A 64 -24.77 6.84 3.04
N GLY A 65 -23.65 7.56 2.91
CA GLY A 65 -22.84 8.05 4.03
C GLY A 65 -21.81 7.05 4.59
N ARG A 66 -21.72 5.85 4.01
CA ARG A 66 -20.74 4.83 4.44
C ARG A 66 -19.32 5.27 4.06
N PRO A 67 -18.33 5.19 4.97
CA PRO A 67 -16.92 5.31 4.62
C PRO A 67 -16.55 4.42 3.43
N GLN A 68 -15.81 4.96 2.48
CA GLN A 68 -15.36 4.22 1.30
C GLN A 68 -13.86 4.30 1.09
N GLN A 69 -13.25 5.47 1.25
CA GLN A 69 -11.80 5.62 1.13
C GLN A 69 -11.30 6.58 2.21
N VAL A 70 -10.10 6.30 2.72
CA VAL A 70 -9.37 7.22 3.60
C VAL A 70 -8.11 7.66 2.87
N VAL A 71 -7.87 8.96 2.84
CA VAL A 71 -6.82 9.60 2.05
C VAL A 71 -6.01 10.52 2.97
N ALA A 72 -4.69 10.42 2.85
CA ALA A 72 -3.73 11.34 3.45
C ALA A 72 -3.07 12.18 2.34
N ASP A 73 -2.23 13.14 2.73
CA ASP A 73 -1.45 13.94 1.78
C ASP A 73 -0.56 13.09 0.86
N ALA A 74 -0.05 11.96 1.38
CA ALA A 74 0.74 10.99 0.62
C ALA A 74 -0.08 10.13 -0.36
N GLY A 75 -1.40 10.28 -0.37
CA GLY A 75 -2.34 9.55 -1.22
C GLY A 75 -3.36 8.73 -0.44
N ARG A 76 -4.20 7.99 -1.17
CA ARG A 76 -5.18 7.05 -0.57
C ARG A 76 -4.42 6.06 0.30
N LEU A 77 -4.87 5.83 1.53
CA LEU A 77 -4.33 4.83 2.45
C LEU A 77 -5.02 3.49 2.25
N VAL A 78 -6.36 3.50 2.26
CA VAL A 78 -7.19 2.30 2.14
C VAL A 78 -8.47 2.58 1.35
N THR A 79 -9.06 1.51 0.83
CA THR A 79 -10.49 1.48 0.50
C THR A 79 -11.19 0.60 1.53
N TYR A 80 -12.29 1.09 2.11
CA TYR A 80 -13.16 0.34 3.00
C TYR A 80 -14.25 -0.38 2.20
N ALA A 81 -14.05 -1.69 2.01
CA ALA A 81 -14.93 -2.55 1.24
C ALA A 81 -16.28 -2.74 1.94
N VAL A 82 -17.30 -3.14 1.18
CA VAL A 82 -18.68 -3.31 1.71
C VAL A 82 -18.76 -4.43 2.74
N GLU A 83 -17.84 -5.38 2.68
CA GLU A 83 -17.69 -6.51 3.59
C GLU A 83 -17.05 -6.12 4.93
N GLY A 84 -16.76 -4.83 5.15
CA GLY A 84 -16.17 -4.35 6.41
C GLY A 84 -14.68 -4.62 6.54
N ARG A 85 -13.97 -4.80 5.42
CA ARG A 85 -12.51 -4.97 5.37
C ARG A 85 -11.85 -3.84 4.57
N PHE A 86 -10.61 -3.55 4.90
CA PHE A 86 -9.76 -2.67 4.12
C PHE A 86 -9.08 -3.42 2.99
N THR A 87 -8.93 -2.76 1.84
CA THR A 87 -7.92 -3.09 0.84
C THR A 87 -6.83 -2.03 0.87
N LEU A 88 -5.57 -2.45 0.82
CA LEU A 88 -4.44 -1.56 0.96
C LEU A 88 -4.11 -0.82 -0.34
N SER A 89 -3.59 0.39 -0.17
CA SER A 89 -2.78 1.08 -1.16
C SER A 89 -1.29 0.96 -0.79
N PRO A 90 -0.38 1.36 -1.68
CA PRO A 90 1.02 1.54 -1.33
C PRO A 90 1.26 2.52 -0.15
N ALA A 91 0.51 3.62 -0.07
CA ALA A 91 0.69 4.59 1.02
C ALA A 91 0.26 4.02 2.38
N GLY A 92 -0.85 3.27 2.40
CA GLY A 92 -1.31 2.56 3.61
C GLY A 92 -0.35 1.46 4.04
N ALA A 93 0.14 0.65 3.09
CA ALA A 93 1.12 -0.39 3.42
C ALA A 93 2.42 0.17 3.98
N ARG A 94 2.94 1.30 3.48
CA ARG A 94 4.12 1.95 4.08
C ARG A 94 3.91 2.32 5.55
N ARG A 95 2.71 2.77 5.93
CA ARG A 95 2.38 3.06 7.33
C ARG A 95 2.39 1.79 8.18
N LEU A 96 1.83 0.69 7.66
CA LEU A 96 1.83 -0.59 8.35
C LEU A 96 3.23 -1.17 8.48
N LEU A 97 4.05 -1.15 7.43
CA LEU A 97 5.42 -1.64 7.47
C LEU A 97 6.27 -0.87 8.50
N GLY A 98 6.08 0.44 8.61
CA GLY A 98 6.79 1.26 9.59
C GLY A 98 6.35 1.09 11.05
N ALA A 99 5.20 0.43 11.30
CA ALA A 99 4.62 0.29 12.63
C ALA A 99 4.54 -1.16 13.13
N LEU A 100 4.40 -2.12 12.21
CA LEU A 100 4.28 -3.54 12.53
C LEU A 100 5.62 -4.23 12.34
N ASP A 101 6.06 -4.97 13.35
CA ASP A 101 7.30 -5.73 13.31
C ASP A 101 7.29 -6.78 12.19
N ASP A 102 8.45 -7.04 11.62
CA ASP A 102 8.64 -8.19 10.73
C ASP A 102 8.38 -9.50 11.49
N PRO A 103 7.62 -10.47 10.92
CA PRO A 103 7.17 -10.57 9.53
C PRO A 103 5.75 -10.04 9.25
N THR A 104 5.08 -9.39 10.19
CA THR A 104 3.63 -9.16 10.13
C THR A 104 3.14 -8.57 8.81
N HIS A 105 2.18 -9.26 8.15
CA HIS A 105 1.59 -8.92 6.85
C HIS A 105 2.56 -8.77 5.66
N ARG A 106 3.76 -9.35 5.74
CA ARG A 106 4.77 -9.31 4.67
C ARG A 106 4.85 -10.62 3.88
N VAL A 107 5.07 -10.47 2.58
CA VAL A 107 5.48 -11.55 1.65
C VAL A 107 6.76 -11.09 0.96
N VAL A 108 7.88 -11.74 1.29
CA VAL A 108 9.21 -11.44 0.76
C VAL A 108 9.44 -12.23 -0.52
N VAL A 109 9.84 -11.54 -1.59
CA VAL A 109 10.19 -12.14 -2.88
C VAL A 109 11.63 -11.83 -3.27
N GLY A 110 12.20 -12.67 -4.14
CA GLY A 110 13.53 -12.42 -4.70
C GLY A 110 13.56 -11.26 -5.69
N GLU A 111 14.77 -10.74 -5.96
CA GLU A 111 14.99 -9.59 -6.85
C GLU A 111 14.42 -9.79 -8.27
N ASP A 112 14.42 -11.02 -8.77
CA ASP A 112 13.87 -11.36 -10.09
C ASP A 112 12.36 -11.04 -10.21
N SER A 113 11.65 -10.94 -9.09
CA SER A 113 10.22 -10.60 -9.06
C SER A 113 9.95 -9.10 -9.01
N ASP A 114 10.93 -8.29 -8.60
CA ASP A 114 10.77 -6.86 -8.34
C ASP A 114 10.08 -6.09 -9.48
N PRO A 115 10.62 -6.06 -10.71
CA PRO A 115 10.05 -5.21 -11.76
C PRO A 115 8.60 -5.60 -12.05
N PHE A 116 8.27 -6.88 -11.97
CA PHE A 116 6.93 -7.38 -12.25
C PHE A 116 5.93 -6.99 -11.16
N VAL A 117 6.31 -7.12 -9.88
CA VAL A 117 5.43 -6.74 -8.76
C VAL A 117 5.22 -5.23 -8.74
N ARG A 118 6.27 -4.45 -9.03
CA ARG A 118 6.19 -2.98 -9.14
C ARG A 118 5.26 -2.50 -10.25
N GLU A 119 5.18 -3.25 -11.35
CA GLU A 119 4.21 -3.03 -12.44
C GLU A 119 2.78 -3.52 -12.10
N GLY A 120 2.58 -4.12 -10.93
CA GLY A 120 1.28 -4.63 -10.47
C GLY A 120 0.97 -6.05 -10.93
N ARG A 121 1.95 -6.81 -11.39
CA ARG A 121 1.77 -8.23 -11.74
C ARG A 121 1.74 -9.10 -10.47
N ASN A 122 0.97 -10.18 -10.53
CA ASN A 122 0.77 -11.10 -9.40
C ASN A 122 2.07 -11.81 -8.98
N THR A 123 2.15 -12.13 -7.69
CA THR A 123 3.26 -12.91 -7.12
C THR A 123 2.90 -14.39 -7.10
N PHE A 124 3.83 -15.25 -7.52
CA PHE A 124 3.66 -16.71 -7.55
C PHE A 124 4.48 -17.36 -6.42
N ALA A 125 3.96 -18.47 -5.87
CA ALA A 125 4.53 -19.15 -4.70
C ALA A 125 6.03 -19.49 -4.87
N LYS A 126 6.42 -20.03 -6.02
CA LYS A 126 7.83 -20.35 -6.35
C LYS A 126 8.84 -19.19 -6.26
N PHE A 127 8.37 -17.95 -6.18
CA PHE A 127 9.23 -16.77 -6.03
C PHE A 127 9.22 -16.18 -4.62
N VAL A 128 8.37 -16.70 -3.73
CA VAL A 128 8.31 -16.30 -2.32
C VAL A 128 9.48 -16.93 -1.59
N GLN A 129 10.24 -16.11 -0.88
CA GLN A 129 11.39 -16.53 -0.07
C GLN A 129 11.05 -16.63 1.41
N ARG A 130 10.11 -15.79 1.87
CA ARG A 130 9.61 -15.76 3.24
C ARG A 130 8.22 -15.14 3.25
N ALA A 131 7.36 -15.58 4.15
CA ALA A 131 6.06 -14.97 4.37
C ALA A 131 5.72 -15.00 5.85
N ASP A 132 4.87 -14.08 6.30
CA ASP A 132 4.28 -14.11 7.64
C ASP A 132 3.49 -15.42 7.86
N PRO A 133 3.85 -16.28 8.83
CA PRO A 133 3.08 -17.50 9.12
C PRO A 133 1.66 -17.20 9.62
N GLY A 134 1.39 -15.98 10.07
CA GLY A 134 0.07 -15.49 10.45
C GLY A 134 -0.88 -15.24 9.27
N VAL A 135 -0.36 -15.03 8.06
CA VAL A 135 -1.17 -14.71 6.88
C VAL A 135 -2.09 -15.88 6.50
N ARG A 136 -3.34 -15.53 6.20
CA ARG A 136 -4.38 -16.44 5.71
C ARG A 136 -4.86 -16.01 4.32
N PRO A 137 -5.40 -16.96 3.51
CA PRO A 137 -6.05 -16.61 2.25
C PRO A 137 -7.13 -15.55 2.47
N GLY A 138 -7.09 -14.49 1.67
CA GLY A 138 -8.00 -13.35 1.79
C GLY A 138 -7.43 -12.14 2.54
N ASP A 139 -6.34 -12.31 3.28
CA ASP A 139 -5.69 -11.20 3.99
C ASP A 139 -5.02 -10.24 3.02
N GLU A 140 -4.98 -8.97 3.37
CA GLU A 140 -4.20 -7.99 2.62
C GLU A 140 -2.75 -8.02 3.12
N VAL A 141 -1.81 -8.00 2.18
CA VAL A 141 -0.38 -8.16 2.43
C VAL A 141 0.43 -7.14 1.64
N ALA A 142 1.60 -6.82 2.17
CA ALA A 142 2.65 -6.11 1.46
C ALA A 142 3.63 -7.11 0.82
N VAL A 143 3.90 -6.95 -0.47
CA VAL A 143 4.98 -7.68 -1.15
C VAL A 143 6.23 -6.82 -1.10
N VAL A 144 7.29 -7.36 -0.50
CA VAL A 144 8.52 -6.63 -0.17
C VAL A 144 9.77 -7.40 -0.64
N ARG A 145 10.90 -6.69 -0.70
CA ARG A 145 12.24 -7.30 -0.75
C ARG A 145 12.70 -7.75 0.65
N ASP A 146 13.86 -8.40 0.71
CA ASP A 146 14.50 -8.81 1.97
C ASP A 146 14.85 -7.63 2.90
N ASP A 147 15.13 -6.46 2.33
CA ASP A 147 15.40 -5.18 3.00
C ASP A 147 14.15 -4.39 3.39
N ASP A 148 12.96 -5.01 3.33
CA ASP A 148 11.64 -4.44 3.59
C ASP A 148 11.20 -3.34 2.59
N THR A 149 11.89 -3.21 1.44
CA THR A 149 11.46 -2.31 0.36
C THR A 149 10.13 -2.78 -0.22
N LEU A 150 9.09 -1.94 -0.10
CA LEU A 150 7.77 -2.20 -0.68
C LEU A 150 7.80 -2.24 -2.21
N LEU A 151 7.28 -3.32 -2.78
CA LEU A 151 7.13 -3.54 -4.23
C LEU A 151 5.66 -3.40 -4.67
N GLY A 152 4.74 -3.86 -3.82
CA GLY A 152 3.31 -3.80 -4.11
C GLY A 152 2.46 -4.28 -2.94
N VAL A 153 1.14 -4.18 -3.12
CA VAL A 153 0.15 -4.62 -2.13
C VAL A 153 -0.90 -5.47 -2.82
N GLY A 154 -1.43 -6.45 -2.10
CA GLY A 154 -2.39 -7.37 -2.67
C GLY A 154 -3.09 -8.21 -1.64
N ARG A 155 -3.87 -9.16 -2.14
CA ARG A 155 -4.56 -10.16 -1.35
C ARG A 155 -3.80 -11.48 -1.40
N ALA A 156 -3.55 -12.09 -0.26
CA ALA A 156 -3.00 -13.43 -0.17
C ALA A 156 -4.00 -14.44 -0.75
N GLU A 157 -3.53 -15.31 -1.64
CA GLU A 157 -4.30 -16.43 -2.21
C GLU A 157 -3.92 -17.77 -1.54
N LEU A 158 -2.82 -17.79 -0.79
CA LEU A 158 -2.31 -18.92 -0.01
C LEU A 158 -2.07 -18.49 1.44
N ALA A 159 -2.05 -19.44 2.37
CA ALA A 159 -1.55 -19.17 3.71
C ALA A 159 -0.03 -18.94 3.68
N GLY A 160 0.53 -18.20 4.64
CA GLY A 160 1.95 -17.86 4.64
C GLY A 160 2.89 -19.07 4.59
N GLU A 161 2.57 -20.14 5.34
CA GLU A 161 3.33 -21.39 5.31
C GLU A 161 3.21 -22.09 3.93
N ASP A 162 2.00 -22.17 3.38
CA ASP A 162 1.75 -22.77 2.06
C ASP A 162 2.46 -22.03 0.90
N MET A 163 2.70 -20.72 1.05
CA MET A 163 3.45 -19.94 0.05
C MET A 163 4.89 -20.44 -0.11
N LEU A 164 5.48 -21.04 0.94
CA LEU A 164 6.84 -21.58 0.93
C LEU A 164 6.88 -23.04 0.48
N ASP A 165 5.79 -23.79 0.68
CA ASP A 165 5.73 -25.22 0.34
C ASP A 165 5.38 -25.48 -1.13
N PHE A 166 4.72 -24.53 -1.82
CA PHE A 166 4.26 -24.72 -3.20
C PHE A 166 5.23 -24.18 -4.28
N GLU A 167 5.56 -25.05 -5.24
CA GLU A 167 6.33 -24.68 -6.44
C GLU A 167 5.47 -24.08 -7.58
N THR A 168 4.15 -24.06 -7.41
CA THR A 168 3.20 -23.52 -8.40
C THR A 168 2.03 -22.81 -7.71
N GLY A 169 1.31 -21.98 -8.45
CA GLY A 169 0.15 -21.25 -7.93
C GLY A 169 0.45 -19.79 -7.56
N MET A 170 -0.61 -18.98 -7.53
CA MET A 170 -0.53 -17.58 -7.15
C MET A 170 -0.45 -17.48 -5.63
N ALA A 171 0.56 -16.80 -5.11
CA ALA A 171 0.69 -16.50 -3.68
C ALA A 171 -0.07 -15.22 -3.32
N VAL A 172 0.07 -14.18 -4.15
CA VAL A 172 -0.58 -12.89 -3.94
C VAL A 172 -1.20 -12.38 -5.24
N PHE A 173 -2.50 -12.09 -5.18
CA PHE A 173 -3.18 -11.28 -6.17
C PHE A 173 -2.84 -9.81 -5.92
N VAL A 174 -1.95 -9.25 -6.73
CA VAL A 174 -1.47 -7.87 -6.56
C VAL A 174 -2.54 -6.90 -7.06
N ARG A 175 -2.91 -5.93 -6.21
CA ARG A 175 -3.87 -4.88 -6.54
C ARG A 175 -3.18 -3.64 -7.06
N HIS A 176 -2.05 -3.29 -6.45
CA HIS A 176 -1.26 -2.10 -6.78
C HIS A 176 0.23 -2.39 -6.60
N GLY A 177 1.02 -2.17 -7.65
CA GLY A 177 2.48 -2.04 -7.53
C GLY A 177 2.86 -0.60 -7.13
N VAL A 178 4.09 -0.40 -6.68
CA VAL A 178 4.60 0.95 -6.33
C VAL A 178 5.04 1.79 -7.53
N GLY A 179 5.02 1.22 -8.74
CA GLY A 179 5.58 1.83 -9.95
C GLY A 179 7.10 1.62 -10.06
N PRO A 180 7.74 2.07 -11.15
CA PRO A 180 9.19 1.95 -11.30
C PRO A 180 9.90 2.63 -10.13
N ALA A 181 11.00 2.05 -9.66
CA ALA A 181 11.92 2.80 -8.82
C ALA A 181 12.35 4.03 -9.63
N GLU A 182 12.09 5.22 -9.11
CA GLU A 182 12.71 6.43 -9.62
C GLU A 182 14.21 6.13 -9.65
N ALA A 183 14.81 6.10 -10.85
CA ALA A 183 16.25 6.06 -10.99
C ALA A 183 16.75 7.28 -10.22
N GLY A 184 17.40 7.08 -9.08
CA GLY A 184 17.95 8.16 -8.28
C GLY A 184 18.69 9.10 -9.22
N ASP A 185 18.43 10.41 -9.11
CA ASP A 185 19.16 11.46 -9.81
C ASP A 185 20.64 11.10 -9.71
N GLY A 186 21.14 10.51 -10.79
CA GLY A 186 22.50 10.11 -10.92
C GLY A 186 23.30 11.38 -10.90
N ASP A 187 24.09 11.51 -9.85
CA ASP A 187 25.25 12.38 -9.74
C ASP A 187 25.80 12.68 -11.15
N THR A 188 25.46 13.86 -11.66
CA THR A 188 25.97 14.37 -12.94
C THR A 188 27.13 15.32 -12.67
N ASP A 189 27.97 14.98 -11.70
CA ASP A 189 29.31 15.52 -11.57
C ASP A 189 30.32 14.53 -12.18
N ALA A 190 30.37 14.51 -13.51
CA ALA A 190 31.56 14.05 -14.23
C ALA A 190 31.63 14.69 -15.64
N GLU A 191 32.69 15.47 -15.82
CA GLU A 191 33.37 15.75 -17.09
C GLU A 191 32.75 16.78 -18.04
N ARG A 192 33.18 18.04 -17.87
CA ARG A 192 33.75 18.84 -18.97
C ARG A 192 34.77 19.84 -18.41
N GLU A 193 35.95 19.31 -18.10
CA GLU A 193 37.18 20.06 -18.33
C GLU A 193 37.57 19.89 -19.82
N GLU A 194 38.25 20.89 -20.36
CA GLU A 194 38.87 20.93 -21.69
C GLU A 194 37.97 21.16 -22.92
N ALA A 195 37.71 22.44 -23.20
CA ALA A 195 38.17 23.00 -24.46
C ALA A 195 38.55 24.47 -24.25
N SER A 196 39.82 24.72 -24.60
CA SER A 196 40.53 25.99 -24.73
C SER A 196 39.75 27.13 -25.37
#